data_AF-A0A7X5CTW2-F1
#
_entry.id   AF-A0A7X5CTW2-F1
#
_cell.length_a   1.000
_cell.length_b   1.000
_cell.length_c   1.000
_cell.angle_alpha   90.00
_cell.angle_beta   90.00
_cell.angle_gamma   90.00
#
_symmetry.space_group_name_H-M   'P 1'
#
loop_
_entity.id
_entity.type
_entity.pdbx_description
1 polymer ?
#
loop_
_entity_poly.entity_id
_entity_poly.type
_entity_poly.pdbx_seq_one_letter_code
_entity_poly.pdbx_strand_id
1 'polypeptide(L)' 'MIKTFFAVKCCKLFRSYINQTPNAYLISYRLNQSIKLLCNTDKSISDIAFDVGFHGASYYSETFRKWFGISPTKYK' A
#
# COMPACT_ATOMS: atom_id res chain seq x y z
N MET A 1 27.42 -15.65 10.92
CA MET A 1 27.00 -14.67 11.94
C MET A 1 27.03 -13.22 11.41
N ILE A 2 26.67 -12.96 10.13
CA ILE A 2 26.70 -11.62 9.49
C ILE A 2 25.43 -11.40 8.62
N LYS A 3 24.29 -11.98 9.00
CA LYS A 3 23.01 -11.77 8.27
C LYS A 3 21.94 -11.00 9.06
N THR A 4 22.24 -10.58 10.29
CA THR A 4 21.22 -10.05 11.22
C THR A 4 21.35 -8.55 11.53
N PHE A 5 22.39 -7.86 11.03
CA PHE A 5 22.73 -6.51 11.52
C PHE A 5 22.08 -5.33 10.76
N PHE A 6 21.64 -5.51 9.51
CA PHE A 6 21.11 -4.39 8.71
C PHE A 6 19.60 -4.15 8.85
N ALA A 7 18.80 -5.20 9.08
CA ALA A 7 17.35 -5.09 9.16
C ALA A 7 16.85 -4.31 10.39
N VAL A 8 17.56 -4.40 11.53
CA VAL A 8 17.08 -3.86 12.81
C VAL A 8 17.26 -2.34 12.92
N LYS A 9 18.24 -1.77 12.21
CA LYS A 9 18.55 -0.33 12.25
C LYS A 9 17.54 0.49 11.44
N CYS A 10 17.11 -0.02 10.28
CA CYS A 10 16.11 0.62 9.43
C CYS A 10 14.74 0.70 10.13
N CYS A 11 14.27 -0.38 10.76
CA CYS A 11 12.98 -0.37 11.46
C CYS A 11 12.94 0.59 12.66
N LYS A 12 14.04 0.71 13.41
CA LYS A 12 14.13 1.63 14.57
C LYS A 12 14.15 3.11 14.14
N LEU A 13 14.91 3.45 13.09
CA LEU A 13 14.91 4.80 12.51
C LEU A 13 13.57 5.16 11.84
N PHE A 14 12.94 4.21 11.14
CA PHE A 14 11.64 4.46 10.49
C PHE A 14 10.53 4.75 11.51
N ARG A 15 10.55 4.04 12.65
CA ARG A 15 9.60 4.26 13.74
C ARG A 15 9.76 5.61 14.42
N SER A 16 10.99 6.14 14.53
CA SER A 16 11.24 7.43 15.18
C SER A 16 10.83 8.64 14.32
N TYR A 17 10.68 8.48 13.01
CA TYR A 17 10.29 9.56 12.08
C TYR A 17 8.86 9.45 11.55
N ILE A 18 8.30 8.23 11.41
CA ILE A 18 7.06 8.02 10.65
C ILE A 18 5.92 7.42 11.50
N ASN A 19 6.15 7.06 12.78
CA ASN A 19 5.16 6.44 13.68
C ASN A 19 4.42 5.22 13.09
N GLN A 20 4.91 4.63 12.00
CA GLN A 20 4.31 3.50 11.30
C GLN A 20 5.36 2.40 11.09
N THR A 21 4.90 1.16 10.96
CA THR A 21 5.77 0.07 10.51
C THR A 21 6.12 0.27 9.04
N PRO A 22 7.28 -0.21 8.56
CA PRO A 22 7.64 -0.15 7.15
C PRO A 22 6.54 -0.70 6.22
N ASN A 23 5.86 -1.78 6.64
CA ASN A 23 4.75 -2.36 5.91
C ASN A 23 3.52 -1.43 5.84
N ALA A 24 3.16 -0.77 6.94
CA ALA A 24 2.04 0.17 6.96
C ALA A 24 2.29 1.37 6.04
N TYR A 25 3.52 1.89 6.03
CA TYR A 25 3.92 2.94 5.10
C TYR A 25 3.90 2.47 3.65
N LEU A 26 4.42 1.27 3.35
CA LEU A 26 4.39 0.74 2.00
C LEU A 26 2.95 0.55 1.50
N ILE A 27 2.07 0.06 2.36
CA ILE A 27 0.64 -0.07 2.05
C ILE A 27 0.04 1.30 1.74
N SER A 28 0.24 2.31 2.60
CA SER A 28 -0.33 3.65 2.38
C SER A 28 0.22 4.30 1.11
N TYR A 29 1.51 4.13 0.82
CA TYR A 29 2.13 4.58 -0.42
C TYR A 29 1.46 3.94 -1.65
N ARG A 30 1.30 2.61 -1.66
CA ARG A 30 0.67 1.88 -2.77
C ARG A 30 -0.79 2.30 -2.98
N LEU A 31 -1.54 2.47 -1.89
CA LEU A 31 -2.91 2.98 -1.91
C LEU A 31 -3.00 4.40 -2.51
N ASN A 32 -2.06 5.28 -2.17
CA ASN A 32 -2.01 6.62 -2.75
C ASN A 32 -1.65 6.61 -4.24
N GLN A 33 -0.77 5.71 -4.69
CA GLN A 33 -0.48 5.56 -6.13
C GLN A 33 -1.70 5.05 -6.90
N SER A 34 -2.52 4.18 -6.30
CA SER A 34 -3.68 3.62 -6.99
C SER A 34 -4.76 4.65 -7.30
N ILE A 35 -4.86 5.76 -6.54
CA ILE A 35 -5.78 6.86 -6.82
C ILE A 35 -5.60 7.41 -8.24
N LYS A 36 -4.35 7.62 -8.68
CA LYS A 36 -4.08 8.14 -10.02
C LYS A 36 -4.57 7.18 -11.11
N LEU A 37 -4.44 5.87 -10.88
CA LEU A 37 -4.89 4.86 -11.82
C LEU A 37 -6.42 4.74 -11.82
N LEU A 38 -7.05 4.87 -10.65
CA LEU A 38 -8.51 4.86 -10.52
C LEU A 38 -9.13 6.03 -11.30
N CYS A 39 -8.59 7.24 -11.16
CA CYS A 39 -9.18 8.44 -11.78
C CYS A 39 -8.83 8.62 -13.27
N ASN A 40 -7.68 8.13 -13.73
CA ASN A 40 -7.17 8.48 -15.06
C ASN A 40 -7.11 7.30 -16.03
N THR A 41 -7.64 6.12 -15.65
CA THR A 41 -7.60 4.94 -16.52
C THR A 41 -8.86 4.10 -16.44
N ASP A 42 -9.14 3.36 -17.53
CA ASP A 42 -10.24 2.40 -17.58
C ASP A 42 -9.87 1.00 -17.06
N LYS A 43 -8.70 0.84 -16.45
CA LYS A 43 -8.23 -0.44 -15.89
C LYS A 43 -9.21 -1.02 -14.88
N SER A 44 -9.28 -2.35 -14.84
CA SER A 44 -10.06 -3.04 -13.82
C SER A 44 -9.45 -2.82 -12.44
N ILE A 45 -10.26 -2.94 -11.39
CA ILE A 45 -9.78 -2.83 -10.00
C ILE A 45 -8.68 -3.87 -9.72
N SER A 46 -8.78 -5.06 -10.34
CA SER A 46 -7.78 -6.12 -10.23
C SER A 46 -6.44 -5.70 -10.84
N ASP A 47 -6.46 -5.15 -12.06
CA ASP A 47 -5.22 -4.71 -12.72
C ASP A 47 -4.55 -3.58 -11.93
N ILE A 48 -5.34 -2.62 -11.44
CA ILE A 48 -4.84 -1.52 -10.59
C ILE A 48 -4.18 -2.08 -9.32
N ALA A 49 -4.78 -3.09 -8.68
CA ALA A 49 -4.20 -3.73 -7.50
C ALA A 49 -2.83 -4.36 -7.80
N PHE A 50 -2.70 -5.06 -8.92
CA PHE A 50 -1.43 -5.67 -9.33
C PHE A 50 -0.38 -4.62 -9.73
N ASP A 51 -0.78 -3.58 -10.47
CA ASP A 51 0.10 -2.48 -10.88
C ASP A 51 0.74 -1.75 -9.70
N VAL A 52 -0.03 -1.55 -8.62
CA VAL A 52 0.49 -0.92 -7.39
C VAL A 52 1.12 -1.93 -6.42
N GLY A 53 1.30 -3.19 -6.83
CA GLY A 53 2.07 -4.19 -6.11
C GLY A 53 1.32 -4.92 -4.99
N PHE A 54 0.00 -4.96 -5.01
CA PHE A 54 -0.78 -5.89 -4.18
C PHE A 54 -0.79 -7.28 -4.80
N HIS A 55 -0.75 -8.32 -3.96
CA HIS A 55 -0.82 -9.72 -4.41
C HIS A 55 -2.24 -10.20 -4.73
N GLY A 56 -3.27 -9.38 -4.49
CA GLY A 56 -4.64 -9.75 -4.77
C GLY A 56 -5.63 -8.59 -4.66
N ALA A 57 -6.60 -8.58 -5.56
CA ALA A 57 -7.62 -7.53 -5.68
C ALA A 57 -8.52 -7.41 -4.44
N SER A 58 -8.85 -8.54 -3.79
CA SER A 58 -9.68 -8.55 -2.57
C SER A 58 -8.97 -7.88 -1.40
N TYR A 59 -7.70 -8.22 -1.17
CA TYR A 59 -6.89 -7.61 -0.11
C TYR A 59 -6.67 -6.12 -0.37
N TYR A 60 -6.39 -5.74 -1.63
CA TYR A 60 -6.34 -4.34 -2.03
C TYR A 60 -7.65 -3.61 -1.70
N SER A 61 -8.79 -4.15 -2.13
CA SER A 61 -10.09 -3.48 -1.97
C SER A 61 -10.50 -3.33 -0.51
N GLU A 62 -10.24 -4.34 0.31
CA GLU A 62 -10.48 -4.28 1.75
C GLU A 62 -9.58 -3.22 2.41
N THR A 63 -8.29 -3.21 2.07
CA THR A 63 -7.32 -2.26 2.63
C THR A 63 -7.63 -0.83 2.19
N PHE A 64 -7.97 -0.61 0.92
CA PHE A 64 -8.37 0.68 0.37
C PHE A 64 -9.61 1.22 1.10
N ARG A 65 -10.64 0.38 1.29
CA ARG A 65 -11.83 0.77 2.05
C ARG A 65 -11.52 1.09 3.51
N LYS A 66 -10.65 0.33 4.17
CA LYS A 66 -10.22 0.63 5.55
C LYS A 66 -9.50 1.97 5.64
N TRP A 67 -8.73 2.34 4.62
CA TRP A 67 -7.93 3.57 4.62
C TRP A 67 -8.73 4.82 4.22
N PHE A 68 -9.56 4.73 3.17
CA PHE A 68 -10.29 5.87 2.61
C PHE A 68 -11.79 5.89 2.96
N GLY A 69 -12.31 4.86 3.62
CA GLY A 69 -13.73 4.76 3.99
C GLY A 69 -14.68 4.34 2.87
N ILE A 70 -14.19 4.22 1.63
CA ILE A 70 -14.98 3.89 0.43
C ILE A 70 -14.28 2.80 -0.39
N SER A 71 -15.03 1.95 -1.10
CA SER A 71 -14.43 0.91 -1.95
C SER A 71 -13.77 1.54 -3.19
N PRO A 72 -12.70 0.93 -3.73
CA PRO A 72 -12.04 1.46 -4.92
C PRO A 72 -12.99 1.51 -6.14
N THR A 73 -13.93 0.58 -6.25
CA THR A 73 -14.98 0.61 -7.28
C THR A 73 -15.92 1.80 -7.18
N LYS A 74 -16.24 2.26 -5.96
CA LYS A 74 -17.09 3.44 -5.75
C LYS A 74 -16.30 4.75 -5.82
N TYR A 75 -14.98 4.68 -5.66
CA TYR A 75 -14.09 5.82 -5.78
C TYR A 75 -13.83 6.19 -7.25
N LYS A 76 -13.80 5.18 -8.13
CA LYS A 76 -13.76 5.34 -9.57
C LYS A 76 -15.04 5.99 -10.08
#